data_AF-A0A4Y9S3S2-F1
#
_entry.id   AF-A0A4Y9S3S2-F1
#
_cell.length_a   1.000
_cell.length_b   1.000
_cell.length_c   1.000
_cell.angle_alpha   90.00
_cell.angle_beta   90.00
_cell.angle_gamma   90.00
#
_symmetry.space_group_name_H-M   'P 1'
#
loop_
_entity.id
_entity.type
_entity.pdbx_description
1 polymer ?
#
loop_
_entity_poly.entity_id
_entity_poly.type
_entity_poly.pdbx_seq_one_letter_code
_entity_poly.pdbx_strand_id
1 'polypeptide(L)'
;MNTAQTIIATGFDISALTAAPADPATFNVDLIFNADGDAVSGLICVGKNSHQYQEITKTIRAENLKRGARTGTAIDTKTDEGAALAVDLSNENAKRIALAVTVGWFGFTSAGAPAPFDKNLIKAGFDSRPTWVDAVTAGLEKDANFSKLLPKASSTSPATSSNG
;
A
#
# COMPACT_ATOMS: atom_id res chain seq x y z
N MET A 1 21.82 10.74 20.81
CA MET A 1 21.89 10.30 19.40
C MET A 1 20.52 9.84 18.96
N ASN A 2 20.05 10.23 17.78
CA ASN A 2 18.86 9.63 17.18
C ASN A 2 19.21 8.29 16.49
N THR A 3 18.19 7.52 16.09
CA THR A 3 18.38 6.19 15.46
C THR A 3 19.28 6.27 14.23
N ALA A 4 19.15 7.33 13.42
CA ALA A 4 19.98 7.55 12.25
C ALA A 4 21.47 7.79 12.60
N GLN A 5 21.74 8.61 13.63
CA GLN A 5 23.10 8.87 14.13
C GLN A 5 23.75 7.62 14.72
N THR A 6 22.95 6.70 15.27
CA THR A 6 23.45 5.43 15.81
C THR A 6 23.83 4.47 14.69
N ILE A 7 22.96 4.28 13.68
CA ILE A 7 23.23 3.42 12.51
C ILE A 7 24.48 3.89 11.75
N ILE A 8 24.68 5.20 11.60
CA ILE A 8 25.88 5.74 10.93
C ILE A 8 27.15 5.38 11.72
N ALA A 9 27.10 5.36 13.05
CA ALA A 9 28.24 5.05 13.90
C ALA A 9 28.52 3.55 14.02
N THR A 10 27.49 2.69 13.98
CA THR A 10 27.60 1.24 14.23
C THR A 10 27.52 0.38 12.97
N GLY A 11 27.17 0.96 11.83
CA GLY A 11 26.83 0.22 10.61
C GLY A 11 25.42 -0.39 10.67
N PHE A 12 24.99 -0.98 9.55
CA PHE A 12 23.73 -1.71 9.45
C PHE A 12 23.95 -3.19 9.77
N ASP A 13 23.19 -3.74 10.72
CA ASP A 13 23.30 -5.15 11.10
C ASP A 13 22.86 -6.06 9.94
N ILE A 14 23.76 -6.90 9.43
CA ILE A 14 23.48 -7.85 8.36
C ILE A 14 22.41 -8.88 8.75
N SER A 15 22.28 -9.17 10.04
CA SER A 15 21.24 -10.07 10.56
C SER A 15 19.84 -9.53 10.28
N ALA A 16 19.68 -8.20 10.16
CA ALA A 16 18.41 -7.57 9.81
C ALA A 16 17.93 -7.89 8.39
N LEU A 17 18.80 -8.37 7.48
CA LEU A 17 18.40 -8.79 6.13
C LEU A 17 17.50 -10.04 6.14
N THR A 18 17.61 -10.85 7.19
CA THR A 18 16.88 -12.13 7.34
C THR A 18 15.87 -12.10 8.49
N ALA A 19 15.78 -10.98 9.20
CA ALA A 19 14.80 -10.82 10.27
C ALA A 19 13.39 -10.94 9.70
N ALA A 20 12.48 -11.50 10.52
CA ALA A 20 11.07 -11.55 10.17
C ALA A 20 10.58 -10.12 9.85
N PRO A 21 9.85 -9.92 8.74
CA PRO A 21 9.39 -8.59 8.37
C PRO A 21 8.52 -8.03 9.50
N ALA A 22 8.82 -6.80 9.94
CA ALA A 22 7.95 -6.05 10.83
C ALA A 22 6.57 -5.86 10.18
N ASP A 23 5.54 -5.54 10.99
CA ASP A 23 4.23 -5.17 10.47
C ASP A 23 4.40 -4.16 9.32
N PRO A 24 3.72 -4.37 8.17
CA PRO A 24 3.95 -3.55 7.01
C PRO A 24 3.66 -2.09 7.37
N ALA A 25 4.66 -1.23 7.17
CA ALA A 25 4.50 0.19 7.39
C ALA A 25 3.27 0.69 6.63
N THR A 26 2.31 1.26 7.36
CA THR A 26 1.14 1.89 6.78
C THR A 26 1.42 3.35 6.49
N PHE A 27 0.76 3.88 5.46
CA PHE A 27 0.74 5.29 5.14
C PHE A 27 -0.68 5.75 4.87
N ASN A 28 -0.92 7.03 5.11
CA ASN A 28 -2.22 7.64 4.83
C ASN A 28 -2.27 8.12 3.38
N VAL A 29 -3.43 7.96 2.77
CA VAL A 29 -3.81 8.55 1.48
C VAL A 29 -4.97 9.48 1.74
N ASP A 30 -4.69 10.78 1.70
CA ASP A 30 -5.69 11.82 1.95
C ASP A 30 -6.63 11.95 0.74
N LEU A 31 -7.93 11.95 0.97
CA LEU A 31 -8.94 11.91 -0.11
C LEU A 31 -9.93 13.07 -0.08
N ILE A 32 -10.32 13.51 1.11
CA ILE A 32 -11.29 14.61 1.28
C ILE A 32 -10.62 15.67 2.12
N PHE A 33 -10.73 16.91 1.63
CA PHE A 33 -10.13 18.08 2.25
C PHE A 33 -11.23 19.05 2.67
N ASN A 34 -11.03 19.78 3.78
CA ASN A 34 -11.91 20.88 4.16
C ASN A 34 -11.66 22.12 3.26
N ALA A 35 -12.38 23.21 3.54
CA ALA A 35 -12.20 24.47 2.82
C ALA A 35 -10.82 25.10 2.98
N ASP A 36 -10.10 24.74 4.06
CA ASP A 36 -8.76 25.24 4.38
C ASP A 36 -7.64 24.40 3.72
N GLY A 37 -8.00 23.30 3.06
CA GLY A 37 -7.06 22.39 2.41
C GLY A 37 -6.47 21.30 3.31
N ASP A 38 -6.97 21.15 4.53
CA ASP A 38 -6.57 20.07 5.44
C ASP A 38 -7.32 18.77 5.14
N ALA A 39 -6.61 17.65 5.15
CA ALA A 39 -7.21 16.33 4.97
C ALA A 39 -8.12 15.98 6.14
N VAL A 40 -9.42 15.81 5.87
CA VAL A 40 -10.42 15.42 6.87
C VAL A 40 -10.73 13.94 6.86
N SER A 41 -10.54 13.26 5.73
CA SER A 41 -10.71 11.81 5.63
C SER A 41 -9.88 11.21 4.50
N GLY A 42 -9.60 9.91 4.63
CA GLY A 42 -8.72 9.22 3.70
C GLY A 42 -8.57 7.75 4.03
N LEU A 43 -7.64 7.11 3.34
CA LEU A 43 -7.37 5.67 3.44
C LEU A 43 -6.08 5.41 4.20
N ILE A 44 -6.01 4.24 4.82
CA ILE A 44 -4.80 3.69 5.40
C ILE A 44 -4.38 2.54 4.49
N CYS A 45 -3.19 2.68 3.90
CA CYS A 45 -2.67 1.76 2.90
C CYS A 45 -1.35 1.14 3.36
N VAL A 46 -1.09 -0.10 2.93
CA VAL A 46 0.21 -0.76 3.10
C VAL A 46 1.08 -0.58 1.84
N GLY A 47 2.40 -0.54 2.02
CA GLY A 47 3.36 -0.36 0.92
C GLY A 47 3.54 -1.59 0.03
N LYS A 48 4.36 -1.43 -1.02
CA LYS A 48 4.66 -2.48 -2.02
C LYS A 48 5.37 -3.72 -1.44
N ASN A 49 6.03 -3.60 -0.30
CA ASN A 49 6.68 -4.72 0.40
C ASN A 49 5.69 -5.56 1.23
N SER A 50 4.42 -5.16 1.30
CA SER A 50 3.40 -5.90 2.04
C SER A 50 2.97 -7.18 1.34
N HIS A 51 2.51 -8.16 2.12
CA HIS A 51 1.93 -9.39 1.59
C HIS A 51 0.74 -9.10 0.66
N GLN A 52 -0.11 -8.13 1.04
CA GLN A 52 -1.29 -7.72 0.29
C GLN A 52 -0.94 -7.27 -1.13
N TYR A 53 0.08 -6.42 -1.28
CA TYR A 53 0.54 -5.97 -2.59
C TYR A 53 1.20 -7.09 -3.41
N GLN A 54 2.05 -7.89 -2.77
CA GLN A 54 2.77 -8.97 -3.46
C GLN A 54 1.82 -10.07 -3.96
N GLU A 55 0.83 -10.45 -3.15
CA GLU A 55 -0.14 -11.48 -3.51
C GLU A 55 -1.05 -11.04 -4.67
N ILE A 56 -1.60 -9.82 -4.62
CA ILE A 56 -2.49 -9.34 -5.69
C ILE A 56 -1.73 -9.14 -7.00
N THR A 57 -0.52 -8.60 -6.96
CA THR A 57 0.28 -8.39 -8.18
C THR A 57 0.72 -9.70 -8.80
N LYS A 58 1.09 -10.71 -7.97
CA LYS A 58 1.35 -12.07 -8.44
C LYS A 58 0.11 -12.68 -9.12
N THR A 59 -1.06 -12.50 -8.51
CA THR A 59 -2.35 -12.98 -9.04
C THR A 59 -2.66 -12.34 -10.39
N ILE A 60 -2.59 -11.01 -10.49
CA ILE A 60 -2.82 -10.26 -11.74
C ILE A 60 -1.83 -10.70 -12.83
N ARG A 61 -0.54 -10.85 -12.50
CA ARG A 61 0.48 -11.33 -13.47
C ARG A 61 0.16 -12.73 -13.98
N ALA A 62 -0.23 -13.65 -13.08
CA ALA A 62 -0.60 -15.01 -13.46
C ALA A 62 -1.85 -15.03 -14.35
N GLU A 63 -2.86 -14.20 -14.05
CA GLU A 63 -4.06 -14.06 -14.87
C GLU A 63 -3.75 -13.49 -16.26
N ASN A 64 -2.93 -12.44 -16.34
CA ASN A 64 -2.54 -11.82 -17.60
C ASN A 64 -1.73 -12.79 -18.49
N LEU A 65 -0.84 -13.58 -17.89
CA LEU A 65 -0.10 -14.63 -18.60
C LEU A 65 -1.05 -15.72 -19.12
N LYS A 66 -2.00 -16.17 -18.28
CA LYS A 66 -3.01 -17.17 -18.68
C LYS A 66 -3.92 -16.65 -19.79
N ARG A 67 -4.27 -15.37 -19.79
CA ARG A 67 -5.08 -14.73 -20.84
C ARG A 67 -4.40 -14.86 -22.20
N GLY A 68 -3.13 -14.46 -22.29
CA GLY A 68 -2.34 -14.61 -23.52
C GLY A 68 -2.18 -16.07 -23.97
N ALA A 69 -2.07 -17.01 -23.04
CA ALA A 69 -1.93 -18.43 -23.35
C ALA A 69 -3.24 -19.13 -23.76
N ARG A 70 -4.41 -18.69 -23.24
CA ARG A 70 -5.71 -19.38 -23.44
C ARG A 70 -6.53 -18.86 -24.60
N THR A 71 -6.52 -17.56 -24.88
CA THR A 71 -7.42 -16.98 -25.90
C THR A 71 -6.89 -17.16 -27.32
N GLY A 72 -5.60 -17.47 -27.51
CA GLY A 72 -4.97 -17.54 -28.84
C GLY A 72 -4.96 -16.20 -29.60
N THR A 73 -5.61 -15.18 -29.05
CA THR A 73 -5.75 -13.81 -29.55
C THR A 73 -5.33 -12.89 -28.42
N ALA A 74 -4.12 -12.34 -28.53
CA ALA A 74 -3.70 -11.22 -27.71
C ALA A 74 -4.61 -10.02 -28.00
N ILE A 75 -4.72 -9.09 -27.04
CA ILE A 75 -5.38 -7.81 -27.28
C ILE A 75 -4.59 -7.09 -28.39
N ASP A 76 -5.23 -6.84 -29.53
CA ASP A 76 -4.58 -6.12 -30.63
C ASP A 76 -4.59 -4.62 -30.39
N THR A 77 -3.56 -4.13 -29.70
CA THR A 77 -3.39 -2.72 -29.36
C THR A 77 -3.10 -1.82 -30.57
N LYS A 78 -3.07 -2.36 -31.80
CA LYS A 78 -3.00 -1.56 -33.04
C LYS A 78 -4.37 -1.07 -33.50
N THR A 79 -5.44 -1.67 -33.00
CA THR A 79 -6.82 -1.23 -33.23
C THR A 79 -7.28 -0.32 -32.10
N ASP A 80 -8.19 0.62 -32.38
CA ASP A 80 -8.75 1.50 -31.36
C ASP A 80 -9.52 0.69 -30.30
N GLU A 81 -10.25 -0.34 -30.73
CA GLU A 81 -10.98 -1.24 -29.84
C GLU A 81 -10.04 -2.04 -28.93
N GLY A 82 -8.95 -2.58 -29.47
CA GLY A 82 -7.97 -3.31 -28.67
C GLY A 82 -7.17 -2.39 -27.74
N ALA A 83 -6.86 -1.15 -28.15
CA ALA A 83 -6.26 -0.15 -27.27
C ALA A 83 -7.20 0.20 -26.10
N ALA A 84 -8.49 0.41 -26.36
CA ALA A 84 -9.49 0.65 -25.32
C ALA A 84 -9.57 -0.51 -24.32
N LEU A 85 -9.62 -1.76 -24.81
CA LEU A 85 -9.62 -2.96 -23.96
C LEU A 85 -8.36 -3.07 -23.08
N ALA A 86 -7.19 -2.67 -23.61
CA ALA A 86 -5.95 -2.66 -22.84
C ALA A 86 -5.98 -1.62 -21.73
N VAL A 87 -6.52 -0.43 -22.00
CA VAL A 87 -6.69 0.65 -21.02
C VAL A 87 -7.65 0.22 -19.92
N ASP A 88 -8.81 -0.33 -20.26
CA ASP A 88 -9.80 -0.81 -19.30
C ASP A 88 -9.23 -1.91 -18.39
N LEU A 89 -8.47 -2.85 -18.97
CA LEU A 89 -7.78 -3.88 -18.21
C LEU A 89 -6.73 -3.28 -17.25
N SER A 90 -6.00 -2.27 -17.68
CA SER A 90 -5.03 -1.56 -16.84
C SER A 90 -5.72 -0.88 -15.66
N ASN A 91 -6.83 -0.18 -15.91
CA ASN A 91 -7.62 0.51 -14.89
C ASN A 91 -8.22 -0.47 -13.88
N GLU A 92 -8.75 -1.61 -14.34
CA GLU A 92 -9.27 -2.65 -13.45
C GLU A 92 -8.16 -3.26 -12.57
N ASN A 93 -6.98 -3.50 -13.15
CA ASN A 93 -5.84 -4.00 -12.38
C ASN A 93 -5.36 -2.99 -11.33
N ALA A 94 -5.30 -1.70 -11.67
CA ALA A 94 -4.96 -0.62 -10.73
C ALA A 94 -5.97 -0.57 -9.56
N LYS A 95 -7.27 -0.64 -9.86
CA LYS A 95 -8.33 -0.70 -8.84
C LYS A 95 -8.20 -1.91 -7.93
N ARG A 96 -7.92 -3.10 -8.48
CA ARG A 96 -7.70 -4.33 -7.70
C ARG A 96 -6.50 -4.21 -6.77
N ILE A 97 -5.41 -3.59 -7.23
CA ILE A 97 -4.23 -3.31 -6.41
C ILE A 97 -4.58 -2.33 -5.29
N ALA A 98 -5.22 -1.19 -5.62
CA ALA A 98 -5.63 -0.20 -4.65
C ALA A 98 -6.51 -0.82 -3.55
N LEU A 99 -7.50 -1.63 -3.93
CA LEU A 99 -8.38 -2.33 -3.00
C LEU A 99 -7.62 -3.34 -2.11
N ALA A 100 -6.64 -4.05 -2.68
CA ALA A 100 -5.85 -5.00 -1.91
C ALA A 100 -5.01 -4.32 -0.82
N VAL A 101 -4.38 -3.17 -1.14
CA VAL A 101 -3.50 -2.46 -0.21
C VAL A 101 -4.22 -1.57 0.79
N THR A 102 -5.48 -1.21 0.56
CA THR A 102 -6.27 -0.48 1.55
C THR A 102 -6.66 -1.42 2.70
N VAL A 103 -6.15 -1.14 3.89
CA VAL A 103 -6.36 -1.93 5.12
C VAL A 103 -7.21 -1.21 6.15
N GLY A 104 -7.49 0.08 5.94
CA GLY A 104 -8.30 0.89 6.82
C GLY A 104 -8.66 2.23 6.19
N TRP A 105 -9.34 3.07 6.97
CA TRP A 105 -9.65 4.45 6.63
C TRP A 105 -9.66 5.33 7.88
N PHE A 106 -9.69 6.64 7.70
CA PHE A 106 -9.83 7.61 8.79
C PHE A 106 -10.78 8.73 8.39
N GLY A 107 -11.36 9.40 9.38
CA GLY A 107 -12.22 10.58 9.17
C GLY A 107 -13.63 10.29 8.66
N PHE A 108 -13.94 9.06 8.24
CA PHE A 108 -15.30 8.66 7.90
C PHE A 108 -16.14 8.41 9.16
N THR A 109 -17.37 8.91 9.16
CA THR A 109 -18.33 8.72 10.25
C THR A 109 -19.65 8.17 9.75
N SER A 110 -20.34 7.43 10.61
CA SER A 110 -21.71 6.95 10.41
C SER A 110 -22.47 7.15 11.72
N ALA A 111 -23.63 7.80 11.66
CA ALA A 111 -24.43 8.16 12.83
C ALA A 111 -23.63 8.89 13.95
N GLY A 112 -22.67 9.74 13.56
CA GLY A 112 -21.87 10.54 14.50
C GLY A 112 -20.69 9.80 15.17
N ALA A 113 -20.47 8.52 14.85
CA ALA A 113 -19.32 7.74 15.31
C ALA A 113 -18.36 7.41 14.15
N PRO A 114 -17.06 7.13 14.42
CA PRO A 114 -16.15 6.63 13.41
C PRO A 114 -16.72 5.39 12.70
N ALA A 115 -16.78 5.43 11.37
CA ALA A 115 -17.30 4.32 10.60
C ALA A 115 -16.32 3.13 10.65
N PRO A 116 -16.77 1.88 10.87
CA PRO A 116 -15.91 0.71 10.77
C PRO A 116 -15.48 0.51 9.32
N PHE A 117 -14.20 0.17 9.10
CA PHE A 117 -13.69 -0.05 7.75
C PHE A 117 -14.45 -1.18 7.04
N ASP A 118 -14.98 -0.88 5.86
CA ASP A 118 -15.67 -1.84 5.00
C ASP A 118 -15.05 -1.84 3.61
N LYS A 119 -14.52 -3.01 3.23
CA LYS A 119 -13.84 -3.21 1.96
C LYS A 119 -14.79 -3.12 0.75
N ASN A 120 -16.06 -3.45 0.91
CA ASN A 120 -17.07 -3.33 -0.15
C ASN A 120 -17.46 -1.87 -0.36
N LEU A 121 -17.55 -1.08 0.71
CA LEU A 121 -17.84 0.35 0.61
C LEU A 121 -16.71 1.10 -0.10
N ILE A 122 -15.44 0.80 0.22
CA ILE A 122 -14.33 1.44 -0.51
C ILE A 122 -14.26 0.98 -1.96
N LYS A 123 -14.62 -0.28 -2.27
CA LYS A 123 -14.75 -0.74 -3.67
C LYS A 123 -15.77 0.11 -4.44
N ALA A 124 -16.95 0.35 -3.87
CA ALA A 124 -17.95 1.23 -4.46
C ALA A 124 -17.46 2.69 -4.56
N GLY A 125 -16.66 3.14 -3.58
CA GLY A 125 -15.95 4.40 -3.61
C GLY A 125 -15.03 4.52 -4.84
N PHE A 126 -14.22 3.50 -5.13
CA PHE A 126 -13.35 3.48 -6.31
C PHE A 126 -14.13 3.42 -7.63
N ASP A 127 -15.25 2.71 -7.67
CA ASP A 127 -16.11 2.66 -8.86
C ASP A 127 -16.75 4.05 -9.15
N SER A 128 -17.06 4.82 -8.10
CA SER A 128 -17.67 6.17 -8.23
C SER A 128 -16.65 7.31 -8.35
N ARG A 129 -15.44 7.13 -7.82
CA ARG A 129 -14.37 8.13 -7.78
C ARG A 129 -13.05 7.50 -8.23
N PRO A 130 -12.82 7.35 -9.55
CA PRO A 130 -11.59 6.76 -10.07
C PRO A 130 -10.32 7.47 -9.59
N THR A 131 -10.38 8.78 -9.35
CA THR A 131 -9.27 9.58 -8.82
C THR A 131 -8.76 9.12 -7.45
N TRP A 132 -9.57 8.38 -6.68
CA TRP A 132 -9.13 7.77 -5.43
C TRP A 132 -8.19 6.58 -5.67
N VAL A 133 -8.38 5.84 -6.76
CA VAL A 133 -7.44 4.80 -7.21
C VAL A 133 -6.11 5.44 -7.61
N ASP A 134 -6.17 6.59 -8.30
CA ASP A 134 -4.97 7.34 -8.69
C ASP A 134 -4.20 7.84 -7.45
N ALA A 135 -4.90 8.36 -6.44
CA ALA A 135 -4.30 8.81 -5.18
C ALA A 135 -3.59 7.66 -4.44
N VAL A 136 -4.21 6.47 -4.39
CA VAL A 136 -3.57 5.28 -3.80
C VAL A 136 -2.35 4.86 -4.61
N THR A 137 -2.45 4.88 -5.94
CA THR A 137 -1.34 4.53 -6.84
C THR A 137 -0.17 5.49 -6.66
N ALA A 138 -0.43 6.81 -6.61
CA ALA A 138 0.59 7.81 -6.34
C ALA A 138 1.23 7.63 -4.95
N GLY A 139 0.42 7.33 -3.93
CA GLY A 139 0.91 7.00 -2.58
C GLY A 139 1.80 5.76 -2.56
N LEU A 140 1.47 4.75 -3.38
CA LEU A 140 2.27 3.54 -3.56
C LEU A 140 3.56 3.75 -4.35
N GLU A 141 3.79 4.91 -4.99
CA GLU A 141 5.04 5.25 -5.68
C GLU A 141 5.90 6.25 -4.89
N LYS A 142 5.41 6.74 -3.75
CA LYS A 142 6.12 7.75 -2.96
C LYS A 142 7.20 7.12 -2.11
N ASP A 143 8.47 7.44 -2.39
CA ASP A 143 9.65 6.87 -1.73
C ASP A 143 9.60 6.90 -0.19
N ALA A 144 9.09 8.01 0.37
CA ALA A 144 8.93 8.20 1.81
C ALA A 144 8.06 7.12 2.49
N ASN A 145 7.23 6.40 1.72
CA ASN A 145 6.37 5.33 2.20
C ASN A 145 7.06 3.95 2.21
N PHE A 146 8.28 3.82 1.68
CA PHE A 146 9.04 2.55 1.69
C PHE A 146 10.25 2.56 2.64
N SER A 147 10.83 3.73 2.91
CA SER A 147 12.11 3.83 3.65
C SER A 147 11.99 3.68 5.17
N LYS A 148 10.79 3.40 5.70
CA LYS A 148 10.57 3.16 7.14
C LYS A 148 10.84 1.69 7.50
N LEU A 149 12.03 1.20 7.17
CA LEU A 149 12.58 0.00 7.81
C LEU A 149 13.16 0.42 9.17
N LEU A 150 12.31 0.76 10.12
CA LEU A 150 12.76 0.81 11.51
C LEU A 150 12.59 -0.59 12.07
N PRO A 151 13.70 -1.30 12.41
CA PRO A 151 13.56 -2.47 13.26
C PRO A 151 12.85 -2.02 14.54
N LYS A 152 11.87 -2.82 14.98
CA LYS A 152 11.28 -2.67 16.31
C LYS A 152 12.45 -2.67 17.29
N ALA A 153 12.66 -1.56 18.00
CA ALA A 153 13.71 -1.49 19.00
C ALA A 153 13.47 -2.61 20.01
N SER A 154 14.34 -3.64 19.98
CA SER A 154 14.38 -4.65 21.02
C SER A 154 14.79 -3.93 22.30
N SER A 155 13.83 -3.68 23.18
CA SER A 155 14.09 -3.19 24.53
C SER A 155 14.73 -4.31 25.34
N THR A 156 15.99 -4.62 25.08
CA THR A 156 16.84 -5.30 26.07
C THR A 156 17.29 -4.25 27.07
N SER A 157 16.54 -4.09 28.16
CA SER A 157 17.03 -3.39 29.35
C SER A 157 18.40 -3.98 29.74
N PRO A 158 19.41 -3.16 30.09
CA PRO A 158 20.63 -3.69 30.64
C PRO A 158 20.32 -4.30 32.01
N ALA A 159 20.63 -5.59 32.16
CA ALA A 159 20.62 -6.26 33.44
C ALA A 159 21.57 -5.50 34.38
N THR A 160 21.03 -5.03 35.50
CA THR A 160 21.80 -4.38 36.56
C THR A 160 22.71 -5.41 37.19
N SER A 161 23.99 -5.46 36.79
CA SER A 161 25.00 -6.18 37.55
C SER A 161 25.40 -5.33 38.75
N SER A 162 24.72 -5.57 39.87
CA SER A 162 25.25 -5.26 41.20
C SER A 162 26.51 -6.12 41.40
N ASN A 163 27.66 -5.47 41.58
CA ASN A 163 28.89 -6.11 42.04
C ASN A 163 29.40 -5.36 43.26
N GLY A 164 29.45 -6.08 44.39
CA GLY A 164 30.38 -5.88 45.50
C GLY A 164 30.17 -4.67 46.38
#